data_AF-A0A496B991-F1
#
_entry.id   AF-A0A496B991-F1
#
_cell.length_a   1.000
_cell.length_b   1.000
_cell.length_c   1.000
_cell.angle_alpha   90.00
_cell.angle_beta   90.00
_cell.angle_gamma   90.00
#
_symmetry.space_group_name_H-M   'P 1'
#
loop_
_entity.id
_entity.type
_entity.pdbx_description
1 polymer ?
#
loop_
_entity_poly.entity_id
_entity_poly.type
_entity_poly.pdbx_seq_one_letter_code
_entity_poly.pdbx_strand_id
1 'polypeptide(L)'
;MKRCMFFTTSLVLFAFGCALFSAHAEIHQHMLTIDATARGNWAYVNLLAEEVVKVNDAKTAMEWALGFKRTESIVNGGVSGPGAGGAIALKDVAYEDVLETPEGDYVADTEQIATFARGDRWYTYTGPPNHWVLPNAKVYVLQTADGNFAKIRFIGYYENNETKEGAANISIEYALQDDGSRNLVEVESQPASVDARQKATTTWTAIKQTRR
;
A
#
# COMPACT_ATOMS: atom_id res chain seq x y z
N MET A 1 3.09 78.21 16.96
CA MET A 1 4.23 77.59 16.26
C MET A 1 3.87 76.13 16.00
N LYS A 2 3.89 75.71 14.74
CA LYS A 2 3.41 74.40 14.26
C LYS A 2 4.46 73.32 14.56
N ARG A 3 4.03 72.17 15.11
CA ARG A 3 4.76 70.90 14.99
C ARG A 3 3.77 69.82 14.60
N CYS A 4 3.72 69.53 13.30
CA CYS A 4 3.21 68.28 12.75
C CYS A 4 4.19 67.17 13.10
N MET A 5 3.70 66.08 13.67
CA MET A 5 4.48 64.89 13.92
C MET A 5 3.69 63.71 13.33
N PHE A 6 4.11 63.27 12.15
CA PHE A 6 3.65 62.05 11.51
C PHE A 6 4.46 60.89 12.10
N PHE A 7 3.80 59.88 12.67
CA PHE A 7 4.42 58.60 12.98
C PHE A 7 3.74 57.53 12.11
N THR A 8 4.47 57.05 11.13
CA THR A 8 4.09 55.96 10.23
C THR A 8 4.30 54.63 10.95
N THR A 9 3.23 53.90 11.22
CA THR A 9 3.30 52.51 11.67
C THR A 9 3.52 51.60 10.47
N SER A 10 4.75 51.09 10.31
CA SER A 10 5.03 49.98 9.39
C SER A 10 4.44 48.70 9.97
N LEU A 11 3.40 48.18 9.32
CA LEU A 11 2.85 46.85 9.57
C LEU A 11 3.74 45.83 8.85
N VAL A 12 4.58 45.12 9.59
CA VAL A 12 5.31 43.96 9.07
C VAL A 12 4.34 42.78 9.05
N LEU A 13 3.80 42.44 7.87
CA LEU A 13 3.12 41.17 7.67
C LEU A 13 4.17 40.05 7.69
N PHE A 14 4.23 39.30 8.80
CA PHE A 14 4.84 37.99 8.81
C PHE A 14 3.90 37.04 8.05
N ALA A 15 4.22 36.78 6.78
CA ALA A 15 3.62 35.67 6.06
C ALA A 15 4.10 34.39 6.74
N PHE A 16 3.26 33.83 7.62
CA PHE A 16 3.39 32.44 8.03
C PHE A 16 3.18 31.59 6.78
N GLY A 17 4.28 31.20 6.15
CA GLY A 17 4.27 30.17 5.14
C GLY A 17 3.69 28.91 5.79
N CYS A 18 2.43 28.64 5.53
CA CYS A 18 1.86 27.32 5.73
C CYS A 18 2.64 26.42 4.76
N ALA A 19 3.68 25.76 5.27
CA ALA A 19 4.23 24.61 4.59
C ALA A 19 3.09 23.59 4.58
N LEU A 20 2.34 23.56 3.47
CA LEU A 20 1.56 22.42 3.08
C LEU A 20 2.56 21.27 3.05
N PHE A 21 2.57 20.47 4.11
CA PHE A 21 3.13 19.14 4.08
C PHE A 21 2.26 18.40 3.06
N SER A 22 2.67 18.43 1.78
CA SER A 22 2.15 17.48 0.82
C SER A 22 2.67 16.15 1.34
N ALA A 23 1.78 15.34 1.93
CA ALA A 23 2.03 13.91 1.97
C ALA A 23 2.29 13.52 0.52
N HIS A 24 3.54 13.14 0.21
CA HIS A 24 3.85 12.65 -1.12
C HIS A 24 3.35 11.21 -1.13
N ALA A 25 2.55 10.87 -2.13
CA ALA A 25 2.18 9.48 -2.38
C ALA A 25 3.45 8.65 -2.55
N GLU A 26 3.61 7.62 -1.74
CA GLU A 26 4.78 6.76 -1.74
C GLU A 26 4.38 5.31 -2.02
N ILE A 27 5.16 4.65 -2.87
CA ILE A 27 5.05 3.21 -3.09
C ILE A 27 6.01 2.49 -2.16
N HIS A 28 5.45 1.83 -1.15
CA HIS A 28 6.21 1.01 -0.20
C HIS A 28 6.36 -0.40 -0.80
N GLN A 29 7.58 -0.74 -1.27
CA GLN A 29 7.89 -2.05 -1.84
C GLN A 29 8.76 -2.86 -0.90
N HIS A 30 8.29 -4.05 -0.51
CA HIS A 30 9.01 -4.87 0.45
C HIS A 30 8.80 -6.37 0.22
N MET A 31 9.79 -7.15 0.64
CA MET A 31 9.65 -8.60 0.80
C MET A 31 9.60 -8.92 2.30
N LEU A 32 8.47 -9.43 2.77
CA LEU A 32 8.25 -9.74 4.18
C LEU A 32 8.17 -11.25 4.38
N THR A 33 8.86 -11.75 5.40
CA THR A 33 8.72 -13.13 5.89
C THR A 33 7.99 -13.14 7.22
N ILE A 34 6.89 -13.88 7.29
CA ILE A 34 5.96 -13.94 8.41
C ILE A 34 6.03 -15.31 9.08
N ASP A 35 6.37 -15.34 10.36
CA ASP A 35 6.23 -16.54 11.18
C ASP A 35 4.74 -16.80 11.48
N ALA A 36 4.16 -17.76 10.76
CA ALA A 36 2.80 -18.26 10.95
C ALA A 36 2.80 -19.71 11.49
N THR A 37 3.85 -20.10 12.22
CA THR A 37 4.03 -21.46 12.76
C THR A 37 3.01 -21.82 13.84
N ALA A 38 2.57 -20.82 14.61
CA ALA A 38 1.56 -20.95 15.64
C ALA A 38 0.25 -21.49 15.05
N ARG A 39 -0.25 -22.60 15.60
CA ARG A 39 -1.48 -23.25 15.09
C ARG A 39 -2.76 -22.59 15.57
N GLY A 40 -2.72 -21.93 16.73
CA GLY A 40 -3.89 -21.33 17.38
C GLY A 40 -3.99 -19.82 17.22
N ASN A 41 -2.93 -19.15 16.77
CA ASN A 41 -2.85 -17.70 16.73
C ASN A 41 -2.55 -17.23 15.30
N TRP A 42 -3.09 -16.06 14.97
CA TRP A 42 -2.80 -15.36 13.73
C TRP A 42 -1.55 -14.48 13.90
N ALA A 43 -0.71 -14.47 12.88
CA ALA A 43 0.31 -13.45 12.68
C ALA A 43 -0.29 -12.35 11.79
N TYR A 44 -0.45 -11.14 12.34
CA TYR A 44 -1.05 -10.01 11.64
C TYR A 44 0.03 -9.11 11.05
N VAL A 45 -0.19 -8.62 9.84
CA VAL A 45 0.77 -7.80 9.11
C VAL A 45 0.20 -6.40 8.92
N ASN A 46 1.00 -5.39 9.23
CA ASN A 46 0.79 -4.03 8.77
C ASN A 46 1.74 -3.77 7.60
N LEU A 47 1.18 -3.54 6.41
CA LEU A 47 1.97 -3.33 5.19
C LEU A 47 2.66 -1.97 5.16
N LEU A 48 2.13 -0.95 5.83
CA LEU A 48 2.76 0.37 5.87
C LEU A 48 3.91 0.41 6.88
N ALA A 49 3.77 -0.30 8.01
CA ALA A 49 4.84 -0.47 9.00
C ALA A 49 5.86 -1.55 8.60
N GLU A 50 5.62 -2.25 7.48
CA GLU A 50 6.47 -3.31 6.94
C GLU A 50 6.75 -4.47 7.93
N GLU A 51 5.82 -4.75 8.85
CA GLU A 51 6.09 -5.69 9.95
C GLU A 51 4.87 -6.51 10.38
N VAL A 52 5.17 -7.57 11.14
CA VAL A 52 4.18 -8.33 11.89
C VAL A 52 3.83 -7.56 13.16
N VAL A 53 2.55 -7.19 13.30
CA VAL A 53 2.05 -6.40 14.43
C VAL A 53 1.30 -7.27 15.44
N LYS A 54 1.40 -6.88 16.71
CA LYS A 54 0.65 -7.52 17.78
C LYS A 54 -0.77 -6.93 17.84
N VAL A 55 -1.76 -7.75 17.51
CA VAL A 55 -3.18 -7.40 17.59
C VAL A 55 -3.82 -8.14 18.77
N ASN A 56 -4.40 -7.39 19.71
CA ASN A 56 -5.11 -7.98 20.86
C ASN A 56 -6.50 -8.47 20.49
N ASP A 57 -7.25 -7.70 19.69
CA ASP A 57 -8.56 -8.06 19.17
C ASP A 57 -8.71 -7.62 17.71
N ALA A 58 -8.68 -8.59 16.80
CA ALA A 58 -8.76 -8.33 15.37
C ALA A 58 -10.13 -7.79 14.92
N LYS A 59 -11.19 -7.92 15.74
CA LYS A 59 -12.52 -7.37 15.44
C LYS A 59 -12.62 -5.87 15.65
N THR A 60 -11.65 -5.28 16.34
CA THR A 60 -11.65 -3.85 16.68
C THR A 60 -10.39 -3.12 16.23
N ALA A 61 -9.32 -3.85 15.92
CA ALA A 61 -8.06 -3.32 15.41
C ALA A 61 -8.12 -2.94 13.91
N MET A 62 -7.65 -1.74 13.57
CA MET A 62 -7.56 -1.21 12.20
C MET A 62 -6.15 -1.36 11.61
N GLU A 63 -5.15 -1.50 12.46
CA GLU A 63 -3.73 -1.43 12.10
C GLU A 63 -3.20 -2.62 11.30
N TRP A 64 -3.98 -3.69 11.14
CA TRP A 64 -3.58 -4.86 10.37
C TRP A 64 -4.29 -4.90 9.02
N ALA A 65 -3.60 -5.38 7.99
CA ALA A 65 -4.13 -5.55 6.65
C ALA A 65 -4.36 -7.02 6.31
N LEU A 66 -3.41 -7.88 6.69
CA LEU A 66 -3.44 -9.33 6.44
C LEU A 66 -3.22 -10.09 7.75
N GLY A 67 -3.84 -11.26 7.86
CA GLY A 67 -3.57 -12.21 8.93
C GLY A 67 -3.21 -13.56 8.35
N PHE A 68 -2.19 -14.22 8.91
CA PHE A 68 -1.74 -15.55 8.50
C PHE A 68 -1.75 -16.53 9.66
N LYS A 69 -2.23 -17.75 9.41
CA LYS A 69 -2.20 -18.86 10.36
C LYS A 69 -1.99 -20.15 9.59
N ARG A 70 -0.80 -20.73 9.67
CA ARG A 70 -0.41 -21.85 8.81
C ARG A 70 -0.59 -21.46 7.34
N THR A 71 -1.47 -22.13 6.60
CA THR A 71 -1.75 -21.80 5.20
C THR A 71 -3.03 -20.98 5.04
N GLU A 72 -3.73 -20.69 6.13
CA GLU A 72 -4.88 -19.80 6.14
C GLU A 72 -4.40 -18.34 6.07
N SER A 73 -5.16 -17.52 5.36
CA SER A 73 -4.87 -16.11 5.15
C SER A 73 -6.18 -15.32 5.11
N ILE A 74 -6.26 -14.24 5.88
CA ILE A 74 -7.42 -13.36 6.04
C ILE A 74 -7.05 -11.91 5.71
N VAL A 75 -8.05 -11.09 5.39
CA VAL A 75 -7.91 -9.64 5.24
C VAL A 75 -8.66 -8.92 6.35
N ASN A 76 -8.27 -7.70 6.69
CA ASN A 76 -9.02 -6.87 7.63
C ASN A 76 -10.27 -6.27 6.97
N GLY A 77 -11.28 -7.11 6.80
CA GLY A 77 -12.60 -6.70 6.37
C GLY A 77 -13.60 -7.84 6.43
N GLY A 78 -14.86 -7.51 6.16
CA GLY A 78 -15.97 -8.45 6.25
C GLY A 78 -16.12 -9.01 7.66
N VAL A 79 -16.21 -10.32 7.80
CA VAL A 79 -16.35 -10.94 9.14
C VAL A 79 -15.05 -10.93 9.91
N SER A 80 -13.88 -10.74 9.29
CA SER A 80 -12.58 -10.95 9.93
C SER A 80 -12.11 -9.76 10.76
N GLY A 81 -12.39 -8.53 10.32
CA GLY A 81 -12.04 -7.30 11.03
C GLY A 81 -12.90 -6.11 10.61
N PRO A 82 -12.74 -4.95 11.28
CA PRO A 82 -13.60 -3.79 11.11
C PRO A 82 -13.33 -2.97 9.84
N GLY A 83 -12.22 -3.23 9.15
CA GLY A 83 -11.78 -2.45 7.99
C GLY A 83 -12.56 -2.72 6.70
N ALA A 84 -12.24 -1.92 5.68
CA ALA A 84 -12.76 -2.09 4.33
C ALA A 84 -12.01 -3.16 3.50
N GLY A 85 -11.23 -4.01 4.16
CA GLY A 85 -10.28 -4.90 3.49
C GLY A 85 -10.95 -5.95 2.60
N GLY A 86 -10.38 -6.13 1.41
CA GLY A 86 -10.83 -7.10 0.43
C GLY A 86 -9.75 -7.35 -0.62
N ALA A 87 -9.87 -8.44 -1.40
CA ALA A 87 -8.90 -8.73 -2.44
C ALA A 87 -9.50 -9.29 -3.72
N ILE A 88 -8.74 -9.16 -4.81
CA ILE A 88 -9.00 -9.74 -6.14
C ILE A 88 -7.76 -10.56 -6.55
N ALA A 89 -7.95 -11.73 -7.15
CA ALA A 89 -6.87 -12.54 -7.70
C ALA A 89 -6.79 -12.31 -9.22
N LEU A 90 -5.62 -11.89 -9.68
CA LEU A 90 -5.28 -11.77 -11.08
C LEU A 90 -4.61 -13.07 -11.53
N LYS A 91 -5.18 -13.69 -12.56
CA LYS A 91 -4.64 -14.87 -13.22
C LYS A 91 -3.91 -14.45 -14.49
N ASP A 92 -2.86 -15.18 -14.84
CA ASP A 92 -2.14 -15.03 -16.11
C ASP A 92 -1.56 -13.62 -16.36
N VAL A 93 -1.20 -12.92 -15.29
CA VAL A 93 -0.56 -11.59 -15.31
C VAL A 93 0.72 -11.63 -14.48
N ALA A 94 1.82 -11.06 -15.01
CA ALA A 94 3.06 -10.94 -14.25
C ALA A 94 2.96 -9.84 -13.19
N TYR A 95 3.68 -10.00 -12.08
CA TYR A 95 3.63 -9.06 -10.95
C TYR A 95 4.09 -7.65 -11.35
N GLU A 96 5.09 -7.61 -12.22
CA GLU A 96 5.71 -6.41 -12.75
C GLU A 96 4.77 -5.64 -13.69
N ASP A 97 3.84 -6.34 -14.36
CA ASP A 97 2.88 -5.74 -15.29
C ASP A 97 1.65 -5.13 -14.59
N VAL A 98 1.47 -5.38 -13.29
CA VAL A 98 0.40 -4.75 -12.50
C VAL A 98 0.85 -3.36 -12.04
N LEU A 99 0.55 -2.35 -12.87
CA LEU A 99 0.92 -0.95 -12.62
C LEU A 99 -0.22 -0.13 -11.98
N GLU A 100 -1.45 -0.59 -12.14
CA GLU A 100 -2.65 0.01 -11.55
C GLU A 100 -3.58 -1.11 -11.06
N THR A 101 -4.36 -0.85 -10.02
CA THR A 101 -5.34 -1.81 -9.54
C THR A 101 -6.53 -1.95 -10.50
N PRO A 102 -7.22 -3.11 -10.55
CA PRO A 102 -8.45 -3.31 -11.32
C PRO A 102 -9.67 -2.73 -10.59
N GLU A 103 -10.57 -2.09 -11.35
CA GLU A 103 -11.83 -1.56 -10.78
C GLU A 103 -12.72 -2.73 -10.40
N GLY A 104 -13.62 -2.52 -9.44
CA GLY A 104 -14.63 -3.50 -9.05
C GLY A 104 -14.59 -3.85 -7.58
N ASP A 105 -15.29 -4.92 -7.25
CA ASP A 105 -15.56 -5.32 -5.88
C ASP A 105 -14.42 -6.16 -5.31
N TYR A 106 -13.74 -5.60 -4.32
CA TYR A 106 -12.72 -6.29 -3.55
C TYR A 106 -13.43 -7.22 -2.57
N VAL A 107 -13.21 -8.53 -2.74
CA VAL A 107 -13.94 -9.53 -1.96
C VAL A 107 -13.40 -9.54 -0.55
N ALA A 108 -14.25 -9.31 0.44
CA ALA A 108 -13.92 -9.40 1.86
C ALA A 108 -14.18 -10.81 2.43
N ASP A 109 -13.69 -11.06 3.64
CA ASP A 109 -13.85 -12.36 4.30
C ASP A 109 -15.31 -12.63 4.68
N THR A 110 -15.75 -13.88 4.51
CA THR A 110 -17.07 -14.34 5.02
C THR A 110 -16.88 -15.51 5.98
N GLU A 111 -17.92 -15.85 6.75
CA GLU A 111 -17.87 -16.96 7.72
C GLU A 111 -17.46 -18.30 7.08
N GLN A 112 -17.79 -18.51 5.80
CA GLN A 112 -17.53 -19.79 5.14
C GLN A 112 -16.14 -19.86 4.49
N ILE A 113 -15.57 -18.74 4.03
CA ILE A 113 -14.24 -18.75 3.40
C ILE A 113 -13.57 -17.38 3.56
N ALA A 114 -12.31 -17.41 3.98
CA ALA A 114 -11.42 -16.27 3.92
C ALA A 114 -11.16 -15.84 2.46
N THR A 115 -10.80 -14.58 2.28
CA THR A 115 -10.66 -13.91 0.99
C THR A 115 -9.69 -14.66 0.10
N PHE A 116 -8.36 -14.53 0.30
CA PHE A 116 -7.28 -14.91 -0.65
C PHE A 116 -7.70 -14.96 -2.14
N ALA A 117 -8.58 -14.01 -2.46
CA ALA A 117 -9.54 -13.88 -3.55
C ALA A 117 -10.06 -15.16 -4.27
N ARG A 118 -10.62 -16.08 -3.46
CA ARG A 118 -11.46 -17.29 -3.67
C ARG A 118 -11.51 -18.00 -5.03
N GLY A 119 -11.33 -19.33 -4.95
CA GLY A 119 -11.56 -20.34 -5.99
C GLY A 119 -10.46 -21.41 -5.91
N ASP A 120 -9.21 -20.94 -5.92
CA ASP A 120 -8.04 -21.77 -5.64
C ASP A 120 -7.19 -21.08 -4.57
N ARG A 121 -6.67 -21.87 -3.63
CA ARG A 121 -5.73 -21.47 -2.57
C ARG A 121 -4.59 -20.63 -3.13
N TRP A 122 -3.95 -19.83 -2.29
CA TRP A 122 -2.71 -19.14 -2.69
C TRP A 122 -1.56 -20.11 -2.96
N TYR A 123 -1.71 -21.38 -2.59
CA TYR A 123 -0.74 -22.45 -2.76
C TYR A 123 -1.36 -23.70 -3.39
N THR A 124 -0.49 -24.57 -3.89
CA THR A 124 -0.77 -25.97 -4.23
C THR A 124 -0.08 -26.88 -3.22
N TYR A 125 -0.82 -27.86 -2.70
CA TYR A 125 -0.25 -28.94 -1.89
C TYR A 125 0.03 -30.15 -2.78
N THR A 126 1.29 -30.58 -2.87
CA THR A 126 1.67 -31.65 -3.82
C THR A 126 1.21 -33.04 -3.39
N GLY A 127 0.80 -33.22 -2.13
CA GLY A 127 0.44 -34.52 -1.59
C GLY A 127 1.62 -35.51 -1.51
N PRO A 128 1.34 -36.79 -1.18
CA PRO A 128 2.37 -37.83 -1.11
C PRO A 128 3.12 -38.01 -2.44
N PRO A 129 4.43 -38.35 -2.41
CA PRO A 129 5.23 -38.57 -1.20
C PRO A 129 5.84 -37.28 -0.62
N ASN A 130 5.85 -36.18 -1.38
CA ASN A 130 6.72 -35.06 -1.08
C ASN A 130 6.09 -33.98 -0.19
N HIS A 131 4.76 -33.86 -0.16
CA HIS A 131 4.00 -32.99 0.75
C HIS A 131 4.46 -31.51 0.78
N TRP A 132 4.79 -30.94 -0.37
CA TRP A 132 5.16 -29.52 -0.50
C TRP A 132 3.93 -28.62 -0.49
N VAL A 133 4.12 -27.41 0.02
CA VAL A 133 3.21 -26.28 -0.11
C VAL A 133 3.90 -25.25 -0.99
N LEU A 134 3.48 -25.14 -2.24
CA LEU A 134 4.11 -24.29 -3.25
C LEU A 134 3.17 -23.13 -3.59
N PRO A 135 3.62 -21.87 -3.56
CA PRO A 135 2.80 -20.75 -4.01
C PRO A 135 2.31 -20.94 -5.45
N ASN A 136 1.07 -20.57 -5.70
CA ASN A 136 0.55 -20.48 -7.06
C ASN A 136 1.03 -19.17 -7.69
N ALA A 137 1.40 -19.21 -8.97
CA ALA A 137 1.80 -18.03 -9.75
C ALA A 137 0.58 -17.12 -10.01
N LYS A 138 0.21 -16.36 -8.99
CA LYS A 138 -0.91 -15.41 -8.99
C LYS A 138 -0.47 -14.11 -8.36
N VAL A 139 -1.01 -13.01 -8.88
CA VAL A 139 -0.91 -11.70 -8.25
C VAL A 139 -2.25 -11.43 -7.58
N TYR A 140 -2.20 -10.91 -6.36
CA TYR A 140 -3.38 -10.48 -5.63
C TYR A 140 -3.34 -8.97 -5.53
N VAL A 141 -4.49 -8.34 -5.73
CA VAL A 141 -4.64 -6.92 -5.42
C VAL A 141 -5.50 -6.82 -4.18
N LEU A 142 -4.96 -6.14 -3.17
CA LEU A 142 -5.55 -5.92 -1.87
C LEU A 142 -6.03 -4.47 -1.77
N GLN A 143 -7.26 -4.30 -1.31
CA GLN A 143 -7.69 -3.07 -0.63
C GLN A 143 -7.46 -3.28 0.87
N THR A 144 -6.72 -2.37 1.51
CA THR A 144 -6.40 -2.46 2.95
C THR A 144 -7.58 -1.99 3.81
N ALA A 145 -7.46 -2.14 5.13
CA ALA A 145 -8.47 -1.72 6.10
C ALA A 145 -8.90 -0.25 5.93
N ASP A 146 -7.92 0.61 5.62
CA ASP A 146 -8.09 2.06 5.51
C ASP A 146 -8.35 2.53 4.07
N GLY A 147 -8.49 1.61 3.11
CA GLY A 147 -8.82 1.91 1.72
C GLY A 147 -7.62 2.16 0.79
N ASN A 148 -6.39 1.95 1.26
CA ASN A 148 -5.19 1.94 0.44
C ASN A 148 -5.10 0.66 -0.41
N PHE A 149 -4.23 0.66 -1.41
CA PHE A 149 -4.14 -0.44 -2.37
C PHE A 149 -2.74 -1.04 -2.42
N ALA A 150 -2.66 -2.37 -2.46
CA ALA A 150 -1.41 -3.09 -2.65
C ALA A 150 -1.53 -4.20 -3.68
N LYS A 151 -0.47 -4.45 -4.46
CA LYS A 151 -0.29 -5.73 -5.16
C LYS A 151 0.60 -6.64 -4.36
N ILE A 152 0.30 -7.94 -4.37
CA ILE A 152 0.97 -8.95 -3.55
C ILE A 152 1.20 -10.21 -4.37
N ARG A 153 2.37 -10.84 -4.24
CA ARG A 153 2.60 -12.22 -4.64
C ARG A 153 3.19 -13.02 -3.48
N PHE A 154 2.80 -14.29 -3.40
CA PHE A 154 3.39 -15.22 -2.44
C PHE A 154 4.67 -15.79 -3.02
N ILE A 155 5.75 -15.73 -2.24
CA ILE A 155 7.09 -16.21 -2.62
C ILE A 155 7.35 -17.59 -2.03
N GLY A 156 6.87 -17.87 -0.81
CA GLY A 156 7.19 -19.12 -0.13
C GLY A 156 6.34 -19.44 1.08
N TYR A 157 6.46 -20.68 1.56
CA TYR A 157 5.84 -21.20 2.79
C TYR A 157 6.86 -21.72 3.81
N TYR A 158 8.13 -21.80 3.40
CA TYR A 158 9.22 -22.35 4.17
C TYR A 158 10.26 -21.25 4.39
N GLU A 159 10.96 -21.32 5.52
CA GLU A 159 12.14 -20.49 5.79
C GLU A 159 13.20 -20.73 4.71
N ASN A 160 13.36 -21.99 4.30
CA ASN A 160 14.09 -22.38 3.10
C ASN A 160 13.17 -23.12 2.13
N ASN A 161 12.76 -22.42 1.06
CA ASN A 161 11.86 -22.95 0.03
C ASN A 161 12.53 -23.94 -0.94
N GLU A 162 13.85 -24.07 -0.92
CA GLU A 162 14.58 -25.06 -1.72
C GLU A 162 14.73 -26.40 -0.99
N THR A 163 14.88 -26.37 0.34
CA THR A 163 15.11 -27.56 1.17
C THR A 163 13.88 -28.02 1.96
N LYS A 164 12.78 -27.25 1.93
CA LYS A 164 11.53 -27.52 2.66
C LYS A 164 11.67 -27.38 4.20
N GLU A 165 12.55 -26.52 4.66
CA GLU A 165 12.84 -26.32 6.09
C GLU A 165 12.07 -25.13 6.66
N GLY A 166 11.68 -25.20 7.95
CA GLY A 166 10.97 -24.11 8.62
C GLY A 166 9.59 -23.83 8.01
N ALA A 167 8.72 -24.84 7.95
CA ALA A 167 7.37 -24.71 7.42
C ALA A 167 6.51 -23.67 8.17
N ALA A 168 5.62 -23.00 7.45
CA ALA A 168 4.78 -21.90 7.93
C ALA A 168 5.54 -20.59 8.21
N ASN A 169 6.69 -20.40 7.57
CA ASN A 169 7.29 -19.09 7.37
C ASN A 169 6.85 -18.60 5.98
N ILE A 170 5.83 -17.76 5.94
CA ILE A 170 5.24 -17.30 4.69
C ILE A 170 6.03 -16.09 4.21
N SER A 171 6.55 -16.15 3.00
CA SER A 171 7.21 -15.00 2.36
C SER A 171 6.27 -14.39 1.33
N ILE A 172 6.09 -13.08 1.39
CA ILE A 172 5.33 -12.29 0.41
C ILE A 172 6.21 -11.16 -0.13
N GLU A 173 5.94 -10.79 -1.37
CA GLU A 173 6.43 -9.55 -1.96
C GLU A 173 5.22 -8.66 -2.25
N TYR A 174 5.31 -7.38 -1.88
CA TYR A 174 4.24 -6.44 -2.11
C TYR A 174 4.74 -5.05 -2.50
N ALA A 175 3.83 -4.30 -3.13
CA ALA A 175 3.95 -2.87 -3.38
C ALA A 175 2.65 -2.22 -2.92
N LEU A 176 2.72 -1.34 -1.92
CA LEU A 176 1.59 -0.63 -1.32
C LEU A 176 1.63 0.84 -1.75
N GLN A 177 0.51 1.34 -2.25
CA GLN A 177 0.27 2.76 -2.46
C GLN A 177 -0.45 3.35 -1.25
N ASP A 178 0.12 4.39 -0.65
CA ASP A 178 -0.33 4.92 0.66
C ASP A 178 -1.26 6.14 0.58
N ASP A 179 -1.54 6.65 -0.62
CA ASP A 179 -2.41 7.81 -0.85
C ASP A 179 -3.86 7.43 -1.22
N GLY A 180 -4.19 6.14 -1.21
CA GLY A 180 -5.50 5.62 -1.62
C GLY A 180 -5.74 5.63 -3.13
N SER A 181 -4.80 6.11 -3.93
CA SER A 181 -4.86 6.00 -5.38
C SER A 181 -4.63 4.55 -5.82
N ARG A 182 -4.99 4.31 -7.08
CA ARG A 182 -4.97 2.96 -7.67
C ARG A 182 -3.66 2.68 -8.39
N ASN A 183 -2.78 3.68 -8.48
CA ASN A 183 -1.46 3.56 -9.12
C ASN A 183 -0.51 2.82 -8.19
N LEU A 184 0.16 1.78 -8.71
CA LEU A 184 1.10 0.93 -7.96
C LEU A 184 2.56 1.15 -8.42
N VAL A 185 2.82 2.27 -9.07
CA VAL A 185 4.13 2.73 -9.51
C VAL A 185 4.36 4.15 -9.04
N GLU A 186 5.62 4.46 -8.74
CA GLU A 186 6.00 5.81 -8.34
C GLU A 186 5.73 6.77 -9.50
N VAL A 187 4.86 7.74 -9.28
CA VAL A 187 4.64 8.82 -10.24
C VAL A 187 5.75 9.84 -10.00
N GLU A 188 6.75 9.86 -10.88
CA GLU A 188 7.83 10.85 -10.80
C GLU A 188 7.24 12.26 -10.78
N SER A 189 7.26 12.89 -9.61
CA SER A 189 6.70 14.22 -9.44
C SER A 189 7.60 15.22 -10.15
N GLN A 190 7.16 15.73 -11.31
CA GLN A 190 7.84 16.86 -11.93
C GLN A 190 7.76 18.06 -10.96
N PRO A 191 8.89 18.65 -10.54
CA PRO A 191 8.85 19.73 -9.57
C PRO A 191 8.14 20.93 -10.19
N ALA A 192 7.08 21.41 -9.50
CA ALA A 192 6.25 22.55 -9.88
C ALA A 192 7.03 23.84 -10.25
N SER A 193 8.32 23.91 -9.92
CA SER A 193 9.21 25.03 -10.25
C SER A 193 9.59 25.12 -11.74
N VAL A 194 9.57 24.02 -12.51
CA VAL A 194 9.91 24.04 -13.94
C VAL A 194 8.80 24.71 -14.74
N ASP A 195 7.55 24.40 -14.40
CA ASP A 195 6.36 24.88 -15.08
C ASP A 195 6.08 26.38 -14.79
N ALA A 196 6.36 26.82 -13.55
CA ALA A 196 6.28 28.23 -13.17
C ALA A 196 7.36 29.08 -13.87
N ARG A 197 8.58 28.56 -14.02
CA ARG A 197 9.66 29.25 -14.75
C ARG A 197 9.35 29.33 -16.25
N GLN A 198 8.83 28.27 -16.88
CA GLN A 198 8.43 28.31 -18.29
C GLN A 198 7.26 29.28 -18.54
N LYS A 199 6.23 29.29 -17.68
CA LYS A 199 5.12 30.27 -17.79
C LYS A 199 5.60 31.71 -17.62
N ALA A 200 6.52 31.96 -16.69
CA ALA A 200 7.11 33.29 -16.50
C ALA A 200 7.95 33.71 -17.73
N THR A 201 8.81 32.84 -18.27
CA THR A 201 9.66 33.15 -19.43
C THR A 201 8.84 33.41 -20.69
N THR A 202 7.76 32.65 -20.94
CA THR A 202 6.86 32.87 -22.08
C THR A 202 6.12 34.21 -21.96
N THR A 203 5.68 34.57 -20.76
CA THR A 203 4.98 35.84 -20.49
C THR A 203 5.92 37.05 -20.67
N TRP A 204 7.16 36.98 -20.19
CA TRP A 204 8.15 38.04 -20.39
C TRP A 204 8.57 38.21 -21.86
N THR A 205 8.59 37.12 -22.62
CA THR A 205 8.91 37.16 -24.06
C THR A 205 7.78 37.78 -24.88
N ALA A 206 6.53 37.45 -24.56
CA ALA A 206 5.35 38.08 -25.16
C ALA A 206 5.27 39.59 -24.87
N ILE A 207 5.54 40.01 -23.62
CA ILE A 207 5.49 41.43 -23.23
C ILE A 207 6.58 42.26 -23.93
N LYS A 208 7.76 41.68 -24.21
CA LYS A 208 8.84 42.38 -24.93
C LYS A 208 8.55 42.54 -26.43
N GLN A 209 7.74 41.68 -27.04
CA GLN A 209 7.36 41.78 -28.45
C GLN A 209 6.24 42.80 -28.70
N THR A 210 5.35 43.03 -27.73
CA THR A 210 4.24 44.00 -27.85
C THR A 210 4.65 45.46 -27.58
N ARG A 211 5.93 45.73 -27.25
CA ARG A 211 6.46 47.07 -26.98
C ARG A 211 7.42 47.60 -28.06
N ARG A 212 7.34 47.08 -29.29
CA ARG A 212 7.98 47.67 -30.48
C ARG A 212 6.92 48.22 -31.43
#